data_AF-A0A1Y3B1H3-F1
#
_entry.id   AF-A0A1Y3B1H3-F1
#
_cell.length_a   1.000
_cell.length_b   1.000
_cell.length_c   1.000
_cell.angle_alpha   90.00
_cell.angle_beta   90.00
_cell.angle_gamma   90.00
#
_symmetry.space_group_name_H-M   'P 1'
#
loop_
_entity.id
_entity.type
_entity.pdbx_description
1 polymer ?
#
loop_
_entity_poly.entity_id
_entity_poly.type
_entity_poly.pdbx_seq_one_letter_code
_entity_poly.pdbx_strand_id
1 'polypeptide(L)'
;MAAAMIDDPCQRMLMMAAFAISSYSSSYYRVGHKPFNPLLGETYECVRDDKGFRFVGEQVSHHPPITACHADSKNYVFWQGYFRFFLVFSHP
;
A
#
# COMPACT_ATOMS: atom_id res chain seq x y z
N MET A 1 8.62 11.48 -4.02
CA MET A 1 7.84 11.17 -5.24
C MET A 1 8.07 12.26 -6.27
N ALA A 2 8.30 11.92 -7.55
CA ALA A 2 8.54 12.91 -8.61
C ALA A 2 7.41 13.94 -8.76
N ALA A 3 6.17 13.51 -8.48
CA ALA A 3 4.97 14.36 -8.49
C ALA A 3 5.07 15.60 -7.59
N ALA A 4 5.86 15.57 -6.51
CA ALA A 4 6.02 16.69 -5.59
C ALA A 4 6.83 17.87 -6.19
N MET A 5 7.57 17.62 -7.27
CA MET A 5 8.37 18.63 -7.98
C MET A 5 7.65 19.19 -9.21
N ILE A 6 6.39 18.81 -9.43
CA ILE A 6 5.58 19.23 -10.58
C ILE A 6 4.63 20.33 -10.13
N ASP A 7 4.81 21.53 -10.70
CA ASP A 7 3.96 22.69 -10.42
C ASP A 7 2.55 22.50 -10.97
N ASP A 8 2.45 22.06 -12.23
CA ASP A 8 1.17 21.86 -12.91
C ASP A 8 0.30 20.80 -12.19
N PRO A 9 -0.88 21.17 -11.66
CA PRO A 9 -1.74 20.23 -10.95
C PRO A 9 -2.21 19.06 -11.81
N CYS A 10 -2.41 19.26 -13.11
CA CYS A 10 -2.86 18.21 -14.01
C CYS A 10 -1.79 17.13 -14.20
N GLN A 11 -0.54 17.53 -14.47
CA GLN A 11 0.60 16.61 -14.53
C GLN A 11 0.88 15.93 -13.19
N ARG A 12 0.73 16.64 -12.07
CA ARG A 12 0.85 16.03 -10.74
C ARG A 12 -0.19 14.94 -10.51
N MET A 13 -1.45 15.18 -10.93
CA MET A 13 -2.52 14.18 -10.87
C MET A 13 -2.19 12.96 -11.74
N LEU A 14 -1.64 13.16 -12.95
CA LEU A 14 -1.21 12.07 -13.82
C LEU A 14 -0.19 11.14 -13.12
N MET A 15 0.80 11.73 -12.42
CA MET A 15 1.79 10.95 -11.67
C MET A 15 1.19 10.22 -10.47
N MET A 16 0.19 10.80 -9.79
CA MET A 16 -0.53 10.12 -8.71
C MET A 16 -1.35 8.94 -9.24
N ALA A 17 -2.01 9.10 -10.38
CA ALA A 17 -2.74 8.03 -11.04
C ALA A 17 -1.80 6.89 -11.47
N ALA A 18 -0.67 7.22 -12.09
CA ALA A 18 0.35 6.25 -12.46
C ALA A 18 0.88 5.46 -11.24
N PHE A 19 1.14 6.14 -10.12
CA PHE A 19 1.52 5.50 -8.86
C PHE A 19 0.46 4.54 -8.35
N ALA A 20 -0.81 4.96 -8.30
CA ALA A 20 -1.91 4.11 -7.86
C ALA A 20 -2.01 2.82 -8.70
N ILE A 21 -1.93 2.95 -10.03
CA ILE A 21 -1.99 1.81 -10.96
C ILE A 21 -0.78 0.89 -10.83
N SER A 22 0.42 1.44 -10.62
CA SER A 22 1.66 0.67 -10.53
C SER A 22 1.65 -0.38 -9.41
N SER A 23 0.85 -0.19 -8.36
CA SER A 23 0.69 -1.16 -7.26
C SER A 23 0.19 -2.53 -7.73
N TYR A 24 -0.59 -2.57 -8.81
CA TYR A 24 -1.14 -3.80 -9.38
C TYR A 24 -0.15 -4.57 -10.28
N SER A 25 0.93 -3.92 -10.74
CA SER A 25 1.92 -4.54 -11.64
C SER A 25 2.49 -5.84 -11.07
N SER A 26 2.68 -5.88 -9.74
CA SER A 26 3.26 -7.01 -9.05
C SER A 26 2.29 -8.19 -8.87
N SER A 27 0.99 -7.96 -9.02
CA SER A 27 -0.05 -8.98 -8.91
C SER A 27 -0.10 -9.91 -10.11
N TYR A 28 0.33 -9.45 -11.29
CA TYR A 28 0.36 -10.26 -12.52
C TYR A 28 1.15 -11.56 -12.35
N TYR A 29 2.26 -11.52 -11.60
CA TYR A 29 3.11 -12.69 -11.35
C TYR A 29 2.75 -13.47 -10.08
N ARG A 30 1.73 -13.04 -9.34
CA ARG A 30 1.29 -13.63 -8.06
C ARG A 30 -0.22 -13.84 -7.99
N VAL A 31 -0.86 -14.01 -9.15
CA VAL A 31 -2.31 -14.23 -9.23
C VAL A 31 -2.70 -15.45 -8.38
N GLY A 32 -3.68 -15.28 -7.50
CA GLY A 32 -4.17 -16.35 -6.62
C GLY A 32 -3.26 -16.71 -5.45
N HIS A 33 -2.08 -16.09 -5.30
CA HIS A 33 -1.26 -16.31 -4.11
C HIS A 33 -1.93 -15.71 -2.88
N LYS A 34 -2.13 -16.55 -1.87
CA LYS A 34 -2.68 -16.14 -0.58
C LYS A 34 -1.53 -15.71 0.35
N PRO A 35 -1.41 -14.42 0.73
CA PRO A 35 -0.47 -14.02 1.77
C PRO A 35 -0.86 -14.63 3.12
N PHE A 36 0.08 -14.68 4.05
CA PHE A 36 -0.24 -15.01 5.44
C PHE A 36 -1.25 -13.99 6.00
N ASN A 37 -2.21 -14.47 6.79
CA ASN A 37 -3.09 -13.61 7.55
C ASN A 37 -2.34 -13.20 8.83
N PRO A 38 -1.95 -11.93 9.00
CA PRO A 38 -1.16 -11.54 10.15
C PRO A 38 -1.91 -11.74 11.46
N LEU A 39 -1.17 -11.96 12.55
CA LEU A 39 -1.72 -12.01 13.90
C LEU A 39 -2.16 -10.61 14.34
N LEU A 40 -3.14 -10.52 15.25
CA LEU A 40 -3.55 -9.22 15.81
C LEU A 40 -2.37 -8.55 16.51
N GLY A 41 -2.09 -7.28 16.16
CA GLY A 41 -0.94 -6.52 16.66
C GLY A 41 0.39 -6.89 15.99
N GLU A 42 0.41 -7.81 15.01
CA GLU A 42 1.61 -8.07 14.22
C GLU A 42 2.00 -6.82 13.42
N THR A 43 3.28 -6.47 13.47
CA THR A 43 3.84 -5.29 12.81
C THR A 43 4.85 -5.65 11.73
N TYR A 44 4.91 -4.84 10.68
CA TYR A 44 5.97 -4.89 9.67
C TYR A 44 6.53 -3.50 9.43
N GLU A 45 7.86 -3.38 9.44
CA GLU A 45 8.57 -2.15 9.12
C GLU A 45 9.48 -2.33 7.90
N CYS A 46 9.61 -1.26 7.11
CA CYS A 46 10.49 -1.25 5.95
C CYS A 46 11.08 0.15 5.76
N VAL A 47 12.38 0.27 6.02
CA VAL A 47 13.15 1.51 5.77
C VAL A 47 13.90 1.35 4.46
N ARG A 48 13.68 2.29 3.54
CA ARG A 48 14.29 2.30 2.21
C ARG A 48 15.00 3.63 2.02
N ASP A 49 16.21 3.75 2.56
CA ASP A 49 17.05 4.94 2.40
C ASP A 49 17.33 5.23 0.92
N ASP A 50 17.51 4.17 0.12
CA ASP A 50 17.68 4.23 -1.33
C ASP A 50 16.49 4.87 -2.06
N LYS A 51 15.28 4.77 -1.48
CA LYS A 51 14.05 5.35 -2.02
C LYS A 51 13.53 6.54 -1.21
N GLY A 52 14.18 6.87 -0.09
CA GLY A 52 13.85 7.99 0.77
C GLY A 52 12.50 7.88 1.48
N PHE A 53 12.07 6.68 1.89
CA PHE A 53 10.87 6.51 2.70
C PHE A 53 11.03 5.45 3.80
N ARG A 54 10.22 5.59 4.85
CA ARG A 54 10.02 4.60 5.90
C ARG A 54 8.56 4.18 5.91
N PHE A 55 8.29 2.90 6.11
CA PHE A 55 6.95 2.31 6.13
C PHE A 55 6.77 1.53 7.43
N VAL A 56 5.57 1.61 8.01
CA VAL A 56 5.09 0.74 9.07
C VAL A 56 3.69 0.25 8.72
N GLY A 57 3.41 -1.01 9.02
CA GLY A 57 2.08 -1.61 8.95
C GLY A 57 1.79 -2.41 10.21
N GLU A 58 0.54 -2.42 10.64
CA GLU A 58 0.05 -3.16 11.79
C GLU A 58 -1.29 -3.82 11.49
N GLN A 59 -1.45 -5.06 11.94
CA GLN A 59 -2.75 -5.74 11.94
C GLN A 59 -3.61 -5.27 13.11
N VAL A 60 -4.37 -4.19 12.90
CA VAL A 60 -5.17 -3.52 13.93
C VAL A 60 -6.49 -4.22 14.27
N SER A 61 -6.95 -5.15 13.44
CA SER A 61 -8.10 -6.01 13.74
C SER A 61 -7.94 -7.39 13.10
N HIS A 62 -8.43 -8.44 13.75
CA HIS A 62 -8.44 -9.80 13.21
C HIS A 62 -9.85 -10.28 12.80
N HIS A 63 -10.89 -9.68 13.38
CA HIS A 63 -12.30 -9.99 13.10
C HIS A 63 -13.11 -8.69 12.95
N PRO A 64 -13.23 -8.14 11.72
CA PRO A 64 -12.62 -8.61 10.47
C PRO A 64 -11.11 -8.29 10.40
N PRO A 65 -10.34 -9.00 9.55
CA PRO A 65 -8.93 -8.70 9.35
C PRO A 65 -8.77 -7.32 8.69
N ILE A 66 -8.13 -6.40 9.41
CA ILE A 66 -7.81 -5.04 8.94
C ILE A 66 -6.33 -4.77 9.23
N THR A 67 -5.61 -4.38 8.20
CA THR A 67 -4.25 -3.86 8.31
C THR A 67 -4.29 -2.34 8.13
N ALA A 68 -3.63 -1.60 9.02
CA ALA A 68 -3.35 -0.18 8.86
C ALA A 68 -1.89 -0.01 8.47
N CYS A 69 -1.57 0.99 7.65
CA CYS A 69 -0.19 1.34 7.34
C CYS A 69 0.04 2.82 7.15
N HIS A 70 1.29 3.23 7.38
CA HIS A 70 1.77 4.60 7.26
C HIS A 70 3.17 4.61 6.66
N ALA A 71 3.40 5.52 5.72
CA ALA A 71 4.70 5.74 5.11
C ALA A 71 5.03 7.24 5.08
N ASP A 72 6.19 7.57 5.64
CA ASP A 72 6.73 8.93 5.61
C ASP A 72 7.88 9.03 4.63
N SER A 73 7.92 10.15 3.92
CA SER A 73 9.05 10.60 3.10
C SER A 73 9.18 12.12 3.23
N LYS A 74 10.31 12.68 2.79
CA LYS A 74 10.49 14.14 2.74
C LYS A 74 9.45 14.86 1.87
N ASN A 75 8.96 14.16 0.84
CA ASN A 75 8.16 14.79 -0.23
C ASN A 75 6.71 14.27 -0.30
N TYR A 76 6.34 13.31 0.54
CA TYR A 76 4.99 12.76 0.60
C TYR A 76 4.77 11.99 1.90
N VAL A 77 3.50 11.91 2.27
CA VAL A 77 3.01 10.97 3.28
C VAL A 77 1.96 10.10 2.60
N PHE A 78 2.07 8.79 2.79
CA PHE A 78 1.07 7.83 2.32
C PHE A 78 0.56 7.04 3.50
N TRP A 79 -0.74 6.81 3.57
CA TRP A 79 -1.34 6.00 4.62
C TRP A 79 -2.52 5.20 4.07
N GLN A 80 -2.83 4.10 4.72
CA GLN A 80 -4.04 3.34 4.46
C GLN A 80 -4.54 2.77 5.78
N GLY A 81 -5.58 3.37 6.35
CA GLY A 81 -6.11 2.97 7.67
C GLY A 81 -7.09 1.80 7.62
N TYR A 82 -7.70 1.53 6.47
CA TYR A 82 -8.69 0.46 6.33
C TYR A 82 -8.38 -0.40 5.11
N PHE A 83 -7.41 -1.30 5.27
CA PHE A 83 -7.13 -2.33 4.29
C PHE A 83 -7.76 -3.65 4.72
N ARG A 84 -8.92 -3.97 4.13
CA ARG A 84 -9.63 -5.22 4.35
C ARG A 84 -9.76 -5.98 3.03
N PHE A 85 -9.07 -7.10 2.93
CA PHE A 85 -9.31 -8.05 1.85
C PHE A 85 -10.46 -8.99 2.19
N PHE A 86 -11.43 -9.08 1.29
CA PHE A 86 -12.52 -10.04 1.36
C PHE A 86 -12.49 -10.91 0.11
N LEU A 87 -12.10 -12.17 0.27
CA LEU A 87 -12.09 -13.15 -0.83
C LEU A 87 -13.41 -13.92 -0.82
N VAL A 88 -14.16 -13.84 -1.92
CA VAL A 88 -15.33 -14.66 -2.19
C VAL A 88 -15.07 -15.42 -3.47
N PHE A 89 -15.15 -16.75 -3.40
CA PHE A 89 -15.14 -17.60 -4.59
C PHE A 89 -16.59 -17.90 -4.97
N SER A 90 -17.05 -17.40 -6.11
CA SER A 90 -18.28 -17.91 -6.72
C SER A 90 -18.00 -19.29 -7.31
N HIS A 91 -18.88 -20.25 -7.06
CA HIS A 91 -18.85 -21.52 -7.80
C HIS A 91 -19.09 -21.23 -9.29
N PRO A 92 -18.53 -22.03 -10.22
CA PRO A 92 -18.80 -21.88 -11.65
C PRO A 92 -20.29 -22.04 -11.97
#